data_AF-S4Y8Q6-F1
#
_entry.id   AF-S4Y8Q6-F1
#
_cell.length_a   1.000
_cell.length_b   1.000
_cell.length_c   1.000
_cell.angle_alpha   90.00
_cell.angle_beta   90.00
_cell.angle_gamma   90.00
#
_symmetry.space_group_name_H-M   'P 1'
#
loop_
_entity.id
_entity.type
_entity.pdbx_description
1 polymer ?
#
loop_
_entity_poly.entity_id
_entity_poly.type
_entity_poly.pdbx_seq_one_letter_code
_entity_poly.pdbx_strand_id
1 'polypeptide(L)'
;MNDLRVKEAQQLFWQIETLRSLQVPQKTIAAHLSRMARLHEERAKELLSRRDVDGWPDLFAAITAWGEAGSEPSARHLIRFGEHAAASFDGREHLLSELEHLEDWLKGLQVVPALEDFARRLPRFDREAA
;
A
#
# COMPACT_ATOMS: atom_id res chain seq x y z
N MET A 1 4.53 -24.53 11.02
CA MET A 1 4.60 -23.34 10.16
C MET A 1 3.38 -23.34 9.23
N ASN A 2 2.27 -22.73 9.66
CA ASN A 2 1.03 -22.64 8.88
C ASN A 2 0.25 -21.41 9.40
N ASP A 3 0.85 -20.22 9.28
CA ASP A 3 0.17 -18.99 9.65
C ASP A 3 -0.99 -18.75 8.68
N LEU A 4 -2.23 -18.78 9.19
CA LEU A 4 -3.44 -18.61 8.39
C LEU A 4 -3.48 -17.23 7.73
N ARG A 5 -2.88 -16.20 8.36
CA ARG A 5 -2.83 -14.84 7.81
C ARG A 5 -2.05 -14.79 6.51
N VAL A 6 -0.95 -15.55 6.41
CA VAL A 6 -0.14 -15.62 5.18
C VAL A 6 -0.92 -16.25 4.04
N LYS A 7 -1.64 -17.34 4.32
CA LYS A 7 -2.48 -18.00 3.32
C LYS A 7 -3.61 -17.09 2.84
N GLU A 8 -4.25 -16.41 3.77
CA GLU A 8 -5.35 -15.49 3.47
C GLU A 8 -4.84 -14.26 2.69
N ALA A 9 -3.71 -13.68 3.08
CA ALA A 9 -3.07 -12.59 2.35
C ALA A 9 -2.70 -13.01 0.91
N GLN A 10 -2.16 -14.22 0.73
CA GLN A 10 -1.86 -14.76 -0.59
C GLN A 10 -3.12 -14.98 -1.44
N GLN A 11 -4.22 -15.45 -0.84
CA GLN A 11 -5.50 -15.56 -1.53
C GLN A 11 -6.03 -14.19 -1.96
N LEU A 12 -5.95 -13.18 -1.08
CA LEU A 12 -6.34 -11.80 -1.38
C LEU A 12 -5.50 -11.21 -2.51
N PHE A 13 -4.19 -11.46 -2.52
CA PHE A 13 -3.31 -11.05 -3.62
C PHE A 13 -3.83 -11.57 -4.96
N TRP A 14 -4.11 -12.88 -5.07
CA TRP A 14 -4.62 -13.45 -6.32
C TRP A 14 -6.00 -12.93 -6.71
N GLN A 15 -6.86 -12.65 -5.74
CA GLN A 15 -8.15 -12.00 -5.98
C GLN A 15 -7.96 -10.59 -6.53
N ILE A 16 -7.06 -9.80 -5.94
CA ILE A 16 -6.72 -8.44 -6.39
C ILE A 16 -6.18 -8.47 -7.82
N GLU A 17 -5.23 -9.36 -8.11
CA GLU A 17 -4.66 -9.50 -9.46
C GLU A 17 -5.72 -9.92 -10.49
N THR A 18 -6.63 -10.81 -10.10
CA THR A 18 -7.78 -11.17 -10.94
C THR A 18 -8.65 -9.94 -11.22
N LEU A 19 -9.02 -9.18 -10.18
CA LEU A 19 -9.82 -7.96 -10.35
C LEU A 19 -9.11 -6.91 -11.22
N ARG A 20 -7.80 -6.73 -11.06
CA ARG A 20 -6.97 -5.85 -11.90
C ARG A 20 -6.98 -6.29 -13.37
N SER A 21 -6.82 -7.58 -13.64
CA SER A 21 -6.86 -8.12 -15.02
C SER A 21 -8.23 -7.94 -15.69
N LEU A 22 -9.30 -7.94 -14.89
CA LEU A 22 -10.67 -7.63 -15.33
C LEU A 22 -10.95 -6.12 -15.40
N GLN A 23 -9.93 -5.27 -15.21
CA GLN A 23 -10.04 -3.81 -15.22
C GLN A 23 -11.07 -3.26 -14.22
N VAL A 24 -11.26 -3.96 -13.10
CA VAL A 24 -12.15 -3.50 -12.04
C VAL A 24 -11.59 -2.20 -11.43
N PRO A 25 -12.42 -1.15 -11.25
CA PRO A 25 -11.94 0.12 -10.71
C PRO A 25 -11.26 -0.02 -9.35
N GLN A 26 -10.19 0.74 -9.12
CA GLN A 26 -9.39 0.72 -7.87
C GLN A 26 -10.25 0.86 -6.61
N LYS A 27 -11.30 1.69 -6.64
CA LYS A 27 -12.25 1.86 -5.52
C LYS A 27 -12.89 0.54 -5.06
N THR A 28 -13.11 -0.40 -5.97
CA THR A 28 -13.70 -1.71 -5.68
C THR A 28 -12.64 -2.69 -5.14
N ILE A 29 -11.37 -2.50 -5.55
CA ILE A 29 -10.22 -3.29 -5.09
C ILE A 29 -9.77 -2.85 -3.69
N ALA A 30 -9.98 -1.57 -3.33
CA ALA A 30 -9.52 -0.97 -2.08
C ALA A 30 -9.93 -1.75 -0.81
N ALA A 31 -11.11 -2.39 -0.79
CA ALA A 31 -11.54 -3.22 0.33
C ALA A 31 -10.68 -4.49 0.50
N HIS A 32 -10.29 -5.13 -0.61
CA HIS A 32 -9.42 -6.31 -0.59
C HIS A 32 -7.99 -5.92 -0.18
N LEU A 33 -7.49 -4.80 -0.71
CA LEU A 33 -6.19 -4.23 -0.32
C LEU A 33 -6.15 -3.88 1.17
N SER A 34 -7.20 -3.23 1.69
CA SER A 34 -7.30 -2.91 3.12
C SER A 34 -7.31 -4.16 4.00
N ARG A 35 -7.97 -5.23 3.56
CA ARG A 35 -7.97 -6.51 4.28
C ARG A 35 -6.59 -7.17 4.26
N MET A 36 -5.95 -7.21 3.08
CA MET A 36 -4.60 -7.75 2.93
C MET A 36 -3.59 -6.97 3.78
N ALA A 37 -3.71 -5.64 3.80
CA ALA A 37 -2.88 -4.75 4.62
C ALA A 37 -2.99 -5.07 6.11
N ARG A 38 -4.21 -5.30 6.62
CA ARG A 38 -4.43 -5.66 8.04
C ARG A 38 -3.77 -6.98 8.42
N LEU A 39 -3.87 -8.00 7.56
CA LEU A 39 -3.26 -9.31 7.84
C LEU A 39 -1.74 -9.22 7.96
N HIS A 40 -1.12 -8.48 7.02
CA HIS A 40 0.30 -8.21 7.06
C HIS A 40 0.69 -7.33 8.25
N GLU A 41 -0.08 -6.28 8.56
CA GLU A 41 0.15 -5.41 9.71
C GLU A 41 0.14 -6.18 11.04
N GLU A 42 -0.87 -7.02 11.25
CA GLU A 42 -0.98 -7.84 12.46
C GLU A 42 0.22 -8.76 12.62
N ARG A 43 0.61 -9.44 11.53
CA ARG A 43 1.76 -10.36 11.54
C ARG A 43 3.08 -9.62 11.72
N ALA A 44 3.28 -8.50 11.02
CA ALA A 44 4.46 -7.65 11.15
C ALA A 44 4.64 -7.15 12.59
N LYS A 45 3.57 -6.62 13.20
CA LYS A 45 3.61 -6.15 14.59
C LYS A 45 3.94 -7.27 15.56
N GLU A 46 3.36 -8.45 15.38
CA GLU A 46 3.68 -9.63 16.20
C GLU A 46 5.15 -10.02 16.09
N LEU A 47 5.67 -10.20 14.87
CA LEU A 47 7.04 -10.65 14.62
C LEU A 47 8.08 -9.62 15.09
N LEU A 48 7.89 -8.35 14.73
CA LEU A 48 8.81 -7.28 15.12
C LEU A 48 8.82 -7.03 16.63
N SER A 49 7.69 -7.22 17.32
CA SER A 49 7.66 -7.16 18.79
C SER A 49 8.51 -8.23 19.47
N ARG A 50 8.73 -9.37 18.79
CA ARG A 50 9.61 -10.47 19.22
C ARG A 50 11.04 -10.33 18.69
N ARG A 51 11.36 -9.21 18.04
CA ARG A 51 12.62 -8.96 17.33
C ARG A 51 12.91 -9.99 16.23
N ASP A 52 11.84 -10.51 15.61
CA ASP A 52 11.95 -11.42 14.48
C ASP A 52 12.05 -10.61 13.17
N VAL A 53 13.13 -10.85 12.42
CA VAL A 53 13.41 -10.16 11.15
C VAL A 53 12.39 -10.51 10.06
N ASP A 54 11.70 -11.65 10.19
CA ASP A 54 10.67 -12.08 9.24
C ASP A 54 9.44 -11.16 9.27
N GLY A 55 9.34 -10.24 10.23
CA GLY A 55 8.30 -9.22 10.28
C GLY A 55 8.48 -8.05 9.30
N TRP A 56 9.69 -7.81 8.78
CA TRP A 56 9.95 -6.71 7.85
C TRP A 56 9.24 -6.85 6.50
N PRO A 57 9.27 -8.01 5.82
CA PRO A 57 8.49 -8.22 4.60
C PRO A 57 6.99 -7.96 4.79
N ASP A 58 6.43 -8.42 5.91
CA ASP A 58 5.02 -8.15 6.24
C ASP A 58 4.77 -6.65 6.47
N LEU A 59 5.68 -5.94 7.14
CA LEU A 59 5.54 -4.50 7.35
C LEU A 59 5.52 -3.74 6.02
N PHE A 60 6.45 -4.05 5.11
CA PHE A 60 6.51 -3.41 3.80
C PHE A 60 5.29 -3.73 2.95
N ALA A 61 4.83 -4.99 2.98
CA ALA A 61 3.59 -5.39 2.31
C ALA A 61 2.37 -4.64 2.86
N ALA A 62 2.28 -4.46 4.18
CA ALA A 62 1.20 -3.73 4.82
C ALA A 62 1.20 -2.23 4.44
N ILE A 63 2.36 -1.58 4.46
CA ILE A 63 2.51 -0.17 4.05
C ILE A 63 2.06 0.01 2.59
N THR A 64 2.54 -0.86 1.70
CA THR A 64 2.22 -0.83 0.28
C THR A 64 0.72 -1.03 0.06
N ALA A 65 0.13 -2.06 0.67
CA ALA A 65 -1.29 -2.36 0.52
C ALA A 65 -2.18 -1.23 1.08
N TRP A 66 -1.80 -0.59 2.19
CA TRP A 66 -2.51 0.59 2.70
C TRP A 66 -2.40 1.80 1.76
N GLY A 67 -1.22 2.03 1.18
CA GLY A 67 -1.00 3.06 0.17
C GLY A 67 -1.87 2.84 -1.06
N GLU A 68 -1.85 1.64 -1.64
CA GLU A 68 -2.68 1.28 -2.79
C GLU A 68 -4.19 1.32 -2.48
N ALA A 69 -4.59 1.03 -1.24
CA ALA A 69 -5.97 1.17 -0.79
C ALA A 69 -6.42 2.63 -0.64
N GLY A 70 -5.52 3.60 -0.77
CA GLY A 70 -5.78 5.03 -0.57
C GLY A 70 -5.82 5.47 0.88
N SER A 71 -5.31 4.66 1.83
CA SER A 71 -5.23 5.00 3.25
C SER A 71 -3.83 5.47 3.64
N GLU A 72 -3.47 6.69 3.19
CA GLU A 72 -2.21 7.32 3.56
C GLU A 72 -1.98 7.40 5.09
N PRO A 73 -2.99 7.74 5.93
CA PRO A 73 -2.78 7.78 7.39
C PRO A 73 -2.35 6.44 7.98
N SER A 74 -2.93 5.33 7.51
CA SER A 74 -2.56 3.97 7.94
C SER A 74 -1.14 3.61 7.53
N ALA A 75 -0.79 3.88 6.27
CA ALA A 75 0.56 3.60 5.76
C ALA A 75 1.62 4.42 6.51
N ARG A 76 1.41 5.72 6.73
CA ARG A 76 2.31 6.57 7.52
C ARG A 76 2.42 6.14 8.98
N HIS A 77 1.34 5.65 9.58
CA HIS A 77 1.40 5.11 10.94
C HIS A 77 2.31 3.89 11.02
N LEU A 78 2.27 3.01 10.01
CA LEU A 78 3.15 1.84 9.94
C LEU A 78 4.60 2.20 9.64
N ILE A 79 4.86 3.24 8.84
CA ILE A 79 6.22 3.76 8.64
C ILE A 79 6.81 4.17 9.99
N ARG A 80 6.10 5.00 10.78
CA ARG A 80 6.56 5.40 12.12
C ARG A 80 6.76 4.22 13.07
N PHE A 81 5.89 3.22 12.99
CA PHE A 81 6.07 1.97 13.74
C PHE A 81 7.37 1.25 13.32
N GLY A 82 7.63 1.15 12.02
CA GLY A 82 8.86 0.59 11.46
C GLY A 82 10.11 1.34 11.91
N GLU A 83 10.10 2.67 11.84
CA GLU A 83 11.22 3.51 12.28
C GLU A 83 11.57 3.25 13.76
N HIS A 84 10.55 3.11 14.61
CA HIS A 84 10.74 2.76 16.01
C HIS A 84 11.29 1.35 16.18
N ALA A 85 10.75 0.37 15.45
CA ALA A 85 11.19 -1.02 15.52
C ALA A 85 12.64 -1.19 15.03
N ALA A 86 13.06 -0.47 13.98
CA ALA A 86 14.39 -0.53 13.39
C ALA A 86 15.52 -0.22 14.38
N ALA A 87 15.24 0.53 15.45
CA ALA A 87 16.22 0.80 16.51
C ALA A 87 16.72 -0.46 17.24
N SER A 88 16.00 -1.59 17.14
CA SER A 88 16.32 -2.86 17.81
C SER A 88 16.99 -3.90 16.90
N PHE A 89 17.28 -3.57 15.63
CA PHE A 89 17.83 -4.50 14.65
C PHE A 89 19.18 -4.03 14.10
N ASP A 90 20.04 -5.00 13.81
CA ASP A 90 21.23 -4.77 13.01
C ASP A 90 20.81 -4.43 11.56
N GLY A 91 21.49 -3.46 10.94
CA GLY A 91 21.08 -2.95 9.62
C GLY A 91 20.02 -1.85 9.65
N ARG A 92 19.82 -1.19 10.80
CA ARG A 92 18.93 -0.04 10.98
C ARG A 92 18.95 0.97 9.82
N GLU A 93 20.13 1.39 9.37
CA GLU A 93 20.25 2.41 8.31
C GLU A 93 19.60 1.97 7.01
N HIS A 94 19.78 0.71 6.62
CA HIS A 94 19.13 0.14 5.44
C HIS A 94 17.61 0.11 5.61
N LEU A 95 17.12 -0.34 6.78
CA LEU A 95 15.68 -0.38 7.07
C LEU A 95 15.04 1.02 7.04
N LEU A 96 15.72 2.03 7.57
CA LEU A 96 15.26 3.41 7.52
C LEU A 96 15.23 3.94 6.09
N SER A 97 16.24 3.62 5.27
CA SER A 97 16.25 4.01 3.85
C SER A 97 15.11 3.37 3.05
N GLU A 98 14.79 2.09 3.30
CA GLU A 98 13.64 1.44 2.66
C GLU A 98 12.29 2.08 3.09
N LEU A 99 12.17 2.47 4.37
CA LEU A 99 11.00 3.17 4.88
C LEU A 99 10.86 4.59 4.30
N GLU A 100 11.96 5.31 4.10
CA GLU A 100 11.99 6.61 3.43
C GLU A 100 11.55 6.49 1.97
N HIS A 101 12.05 5.48 1.24
CA HIS A 101 11.60 5.19 -0.13
C HIS A 101 10.09 4.92 -0.20
N LEU A 102 9.54 4.17 0.76
CA LEU A 102 8.09 3.94 0.84
C LEU A 102 7.32 5.23 1.15
N GLU A 103 7.86 6.10 2.02
CA GLU A 103 7.22 7.38 2.30
C GLU A 103 7.17 8.28 1.05
N ASP A 104 8.25 8.32 0.27
CA ASP A 104 8.31 9.09 -0.98
C ASP A 104 7.39 8.52 -2.06
N TRP A 105 7.33 7.19 -2.17
CA TRP A 105 6.35 6.53 -3.03
C TRP A 105 4.91 6.88 -2.64
N LEU A 106 4.56 6.88 -1.34
CA LEU A 106 3.23 7.28 -0.88
C LEU A 106 2.88 8.72 -1.27
N LYS A 107 3.83 9.66 -1.19
CA LYS A 107 3.64 11.05 -1.64
C LYS A 107 3.31 11.11 -3.14
N GLY A 108 3.90 10.21 -3.93
CA GLY A 108 3.67 10.11 -5.38
C GLY A 108 2.30 9.56 -5.78
N LEU A 109 1.64 8.75 -4.94
CA LEU A 109 0.33 8.17 -5.25
C LEU A 109 -0.81 9.20 -5.39
N GLN A 110 -0.65 10.39 -4.80
CA GLN A 110 -1.66 11.46 -4.87
C GLN A 110 -1.67 12.25 -6.19
N VAL A 111 -0.78 11.98 -7.13
CA VAL A 111 -0.63 12.79 -8.36
C VAL A 111 -1.06 12.01 -9.60
N VAL A 112 -2.35 11.72 -9.72
CA VAL A 112 -3.00 11.62 -11.03
C VAL A 112 -4.26 12.47 -10.97
N PRO A 113 -4.25 13.69 -11.55
CA PRO A 113 -5.49 14.42 -11.78
C PRO A 113 -6.44 13.47 -12.50
N ALA A 114 -7.66 13.31 -11.99
CA ALA A 114 -8.63 12.48 -12.67
C ALA A 114 -8.71 12.93 -14.14
N LEU A 115 -8.81 11.99 -15.09
CA LEU A 115 -9.00 12.33 -16.50
C LEU A 115 -10.21 13.27 -16.70
N GLU A 116 -11.18 13.22 -15.78
CA GLU A 116 -12.30 14.14 -15.66
C GLU A 116 -11.88 15.60 -15.37
N ASP A 117 -10.83 15.83 -14.60
CA ASP A 117 -10.27 17.18 -14.35
C ASP A 117 -9.53 17.72 -15.57
N PHE A 118 -8.94 16.82 -16.37
CA PHE A 118 -8.36 17.18 -17.67
C PHE A 118 -9.45 17.49 -18.70
N ALA A 119 -10.53 16.70 -18.74
CA ALA A 119 -11.67 16.90 -19.63
C ALA A 119 -12.41 18.24 -19.38
N ARG A 120 -12.47 18.71 -18.12
CA ARG A 120 -13.03 20.02 -17.78
C ARG A 120 -12.15 21.21 -18.20
N ARG A 121 -10.86 20.95 -18.44
CA ARG A 121 -9.85 21.96 -18.85
C ARG A 121 -9.62 22.02 -20.35
N LEU A 122 -10.21 21.11 -21.13
CA LEU A 122 -10.16 21.21 -22.58
C LEU A 122 -11.02 22.41 -23.03
N PRO A 123 -10.49 23.31 -23.89
CA PRO A 123 -11.31 24.35 -24.49
C PRO A 123 -12.48 23.68 -25.22
N ARG A 124 -13.70 24.12 -24.92
CA ARG A 124 -14.87 23.74 -25.70
C ARG A 124 -14.71 24.39 -27.07
N PHE A 125 -14.38 23.60 -28.08
CA PHE A 125 -14.50 24.04 -29.45
C PHE A 125 -15.99 24.10 -29.76
N ASP A 126 -16.55 25.32 -29.82
CA ASP A 126 -17.86 25.51 -30.39
C ASP A 126 -17.80 25.01 -31.83
N ARG A 127 -18.57 23.97 -32.12
CA ARG A 127 -18.77 23.52 -33.50
C ARG A 127 -19.54 24.62 -34.20
N GLU A 128 -18.83 25.49 -34.91
CA GLU A 128 -19.44 26.30 -35.95
C GLU A 128 -20.07 25.34 -36.96
N ALA A 129 -21.39 25.32 -37.00
CA ALA A 129 -22.16 24.61 -37.99
C ALA A 129 -21.98 25.32 -39.34
N ALA A 130 -21.39 24.63 -40.31
CA ALA A 130 -21.42 24.97 -41.72
C ALA A 130 -22.48 24.11 -42.42
#